data_AF-A0A926CB90-F1
#
_entry.id   AF-A0A926CB90-F1
#
_cell.length_a   1.000
_cell.length_b   1.000
_cell.length_c   1.000
_cell.angle_alpha   90.00
_cell.angle_beta   90.00
_cell.angle_gamma   90.00
#
_symmetry.space_group_name_H-M   'P 1'
#
loop_
_entity.id
_entity.type
_entity.pdbx_description
1 polymer ?
#
loop_
_entity_poly.entity_id
_entity_poly.type
_entity_poly.pdbx_seq_one_letter_code
_entity_poly.pdbx_strand_id
1 'polypeptide(L)'
;MRRYELTDTQFELLKPYLPPSGMPGHPWAEHRPILNGIFWKLRTGAPWRDVPERYGPWQTRYDRFVWWRRDGSWNRMLEALQIVLDANGKLDWEQWNIDGTSIRATRAAAGARADGQDDDEPADHALGRAVGGFSTKLHLISDGNGLPLNATLTKGQAHESTQFEATVEPIVIKRRRTNRIRRHPKRLAGDRAY
;
A
#
# COMPACT_ATOMS: atom_id res chain seq x y z
N MET A 1 -21.20 4.53 -13.76
CA MET A 1 -19.93 4.35 -13.02
C MET A 1 -18.80 4.19 -14.03
N ARG A 2 -17.70 4.96 -13.93
CA ARG A 2 -16.57 4.85 -14.87
C ARG A 2 -15.61 3.73 -14.47
N ARG A 3 -14.78 3.24 -15.42
CA ARG A 3 -13.88 2.07 -15.29
C ARG A 3 -13.01 2.04 -14.01
N TYR A 4 -12.68 3.20 -13.45
CA TYR A 4 -11.71 3.34 -12.35
C TYR A 4 -12.29 3.99 -11.09
N GLU A 5 -13.61 4.20 -11.06
CA GLU A 5 -14.27 4.81 -9.92
C GLU A 5 -14.74 3.76 -8.91
N LEU A 6 -14.88 4.17 -7.65
CA LEU A 6 -15.52 3.37 -6.62
C LEU A 6 -17.05 3.39 -6.76
N THR A 7 -17.67 2.22 -6.54
CA THR A 7 -19.10 2.14 -6.24
C THR A 7 -19.41 2.86 -4.93
N ASP A 8 -20.68 3.19 -4.70
CA ASP A 8 -21.12 3.74 -3.42
C ASP A 8 -20.79 2.79 -2.26
N THR A 9 -21.05 1.49 -2.44
CA THR A 9 -20.76 0.45 -1.44
C THR A 9 -19.27 0.36 -1.10
N GLN A 10 -18.39 0.41 -2.10
CA GLN A 10 -16.94 0.41 -1.86
C GLN A 10 -16.48 1.68 -1.16
N PHE A 11 -17.05 2.83 -1.53
CA PHE A 11 -16.69 4.09 -0.89
C PHE A 11 -17.13 4.12 0.58
N GLU A 12 -18.36 3.73 0.89
CA GLU A 12 -18.87 3.68 2.26
C GLU A 12 -18.09 2.68 3.13
N LEU A 13 -17.50 1.63 2.54
CA LEU A 13 -16.60 0.73 3.24
C LEU A 13 -15.27 1.41 3.64
N LEU A 14 -14.74 2.29 2.79
CA LEU A 14 -13.44 2.97 3.03
C LEU A 14 -13.57 4.24 3.87
N LYS A 15 -14.71 4.93 3.77
CA LYS A 15 -15.00 6.22 4.41
C LYS A 15 -14.65 6.30 5.90
N PRO A 16 -14.90 5.28 6.75
CA PRO A 16 -14.55 5.35 8.17
C PRO A 16 -13.05 5.39 8.45
N TYR A 17 -12.21 5.02 7.48
CA TYR A 17 -10.75 4.93 7.60
C TYR A 17 -10.03 6.12 6.94
N LEU A 18 -10.79 7.00 6.30
CA LEU A 18 -10.29 8.26 5.78
C LEU A 18 -10.09 9.24 6.95
N PRO A 19 -9.00 10.01 6.96
CA PRO A 19 -8.77 10.98 8.00
C PRO A 19 -9.86 12.06 7.97
N PRO A 20 -10.17 12.66 9.14
CA PRO A 20 -11.11 13.76 9.21
C PRO A 20 -10.64 14.91 8.33
N SER A 21 -11.56 15.77 7.88
CA SER A 21 -11.22 16.97 7.11
C SER A 21 -10.12 17.77 7.82
N GLY A 22 -9.28 18.47 7.04
CA GLY A 22 -8.09 19.16 7.54
C GLY A 22 -8.33 20.23 8.60
N MET A 23 -7.31 21.06 8.81
CA MET A 23 -7.32 22.09 9.85
C MET A 23 -8.60 22.95 9.81
N PRO A 24 -9.11 23.37 10.98
CA PRO A 24 -10.20 24.33 11.05
C PRO A 24 -9.93 25.54 10.14
N GLY A 25 -10.89 25.87 9.27
CA GLY A 25 -10.75 26.97 8.29
C GLY A 25 -10.13 26.58 6.94
N HIS A 26 -9.62 25.36 6.78
CA HIS A 26 -9.15 24.84 5.50
C HIS A 26 -9.74 23.44 5.21
N PRO A 27 -11.07 23.33 5.07
CA PRO A 27 -11.73 22.06 4.82
C PRO A 27 -11.20 21.48 3.51
N TRP A 28 -10.94 20.18 3.52
CA TRP A 28 -10.53 19.52 2.29
C TRP A 28 -11.68 19.37 1.33
N ALA A 29 -11.32 19.25 0.05
CA ALA A 29 -12.23 18.73 -0.96
C ALA A 29 -12.77 17.35 -0.55
N GLU A 30 -13.96 17.04 -1.04
CA GLU A 30 -14.63 15.75 -0.89
C GLU A 30 -13.67 14.58 -1.17
N HIS A 31 -13.67 13.59 -0.28
CA HIS A 31 -12.73 12.46 -0.34
C HIS A 31 -12.94 11.57 -1.57
N ARG A 32 -14.18 11.43 -2.04
CA ARG A 32 -14.52 10.47 -3.10
C ARG A 32 -13.92 10.85 -4.47
N PRO A 33 -14.06 12.09 -4.98
CA PRO A 33 -13.36 12.52 -6.19
C PRO A 33 -11.84 12.33 -6.09
N ILE A 34 -11.25 12.64 -4.93
CA ILE A 34 -9.80 12.51 -4.70
C ILE A 34 -9.37 11.04 -4.77
N LEU A 35 -10.05 10.14 -4.05
CA LEU A 35 -9.80 8.70 -4.11
C LEU A 35 -9.93 8.16 -5.53
N ASN A 36 -10.99 8.52 -6.25
CA ASN A 36 -11.19 8.12 -7.64
C ASN A 36 -10.05 8.62 -8.55
N GLY A 37 -9.57 9.85 -8.33
CA GLY A 37 -8.42 10.39 -9.04
C GLY A 37 -7.12 9.63 -8.77
N ILE A 38 -6.88 9.27 -7.50
CA ILE A 38 -5.73 8.45 -7.09
C ILE A 38 -5.82 7.06 -7.74
N PHE A 39 -6.96 6.38 -7.70
CA PHE A 39 -7.13 5.07 -8.35
C PHE A 39 -7.02 5.14 -9.86
N TRP A 40 -7.53 6.19 -10.49
CA TRP A 40 -7.32 6.43 -11.90
C TRP A 40 -5.83 6.53 -12.23
N LYS A 41 -5.06 7.30 -11.45
CA LYS A 41 -3.59 7.40 -11.61
C LYS A 41 -2.93 6.03 -11.46
N LEU A 42 -3.25 5.30 -10.39
CA LEU A 42 -2.59 4.04 -10.06
C LEU A 42 -2.88 2.95 -11.10
N ARG A 43 -4.06 2.95 -11.71
CA ARG A 43 -4.45 1.96 -12.73
C ARG A 43 -3.97 2.29 -14.14
N THR A 44 -3.75 3.56 -14.45
CA THR A 44 -3.31 3.99 -15.79
C THR A 44 -1.81 4.22 -15.89
N GLY A 45 -1.14 4.52 -14.78
CA GLY A 45 0.27 4.90 -14.75
C GLY A 45 0.55 6.29 -15.33
N ALA A 46 -0.48 7.04 -15.71
CA ALA A 46 -0.32 8.37 -16.29
C ALA A 46 0.24 9.39 -15.27
N PRO A 47 0.93 10.45 -15.74
CA PRO A 47 1.35 11.57 -14.90
C PRO A 47 0.18 12.17 -14.10
N TRP A 48 0.47 12.67 -12.89
CA TRP A 48 -0.55 13.30 -12.03
C TRP A 48 -1.30 14.45 -12.72
N ARG A 49 -0.60 15.22 -13.57
CA ARG A 49 -1.16 16.33 -14.33
C ARG A 49 -2.21 15.90 -15.36
N ASP A 50 -2.13 14.65 -15.81
CA ASP A 50 -3.04 14.10 -16.83
C ASP A 50 -4.26 13.42 -16.21
N VAL A 51 -4.29 13.31 -14.87
CA VAL A 51 -5.45 12.78 -14.16
C VAL A 51 -6.63 13.73 -14.38
N PRO A 52 -7.79 13.26 -14.88
CA PRO A 52 -8.88 14.12 -15.31
C PRO A 52 -9.34 15.15 -14.27
N GLU A 53 -9.54 16.39 -14.70
CA GLU A 53 -9.86 17.54 -13.83
C GLU A 53 -11.14 17.36 -13.00
N ARG A 54 -12.08 16.52 -13.45
CA ARG A 54 -13.28 16.13 -12.69
C ARG A 54 -13.01 15.56 -11.29
N TYR A 55 -11.80 15.07 -11.05
CA TYR A 55 -11.38 14.56 -9.74
C TYR A 55 -10.72 15.63 -8.86
N GLY A 56 -10.79 16.91 -9.26
CA GLY A 56 -10.17 18.04 -8.60
C GLY A 56 -8.75 18.34 -9.10
N PRO A 57 -8.11 19.38 -8.54
CA PRO A 57 -6.75 19.79 -8.91
C PRO A 57 -5.74 18.65 -8.70
N TRP A 58 -4.75 18.54 -9.59
CA TRP A 58 -3.75 17.47 -9.52
C TRP A 58 -2.86 17.58 -8.28
N GLN A 59 -2.55 18.80 -7.84
CA GLN A 59 -1.79 19.06 -6.63
C GLN A 59 -2.51 18.49 -5.41
N THR A 60 -3.80 18.81 -5.24
CA THR A 60 -4.60 18.30 -4.10
C THR A 60 -4.63 16.78 -4.05
N ARG A 61 -4.75 16.09 -5.19
CA ARG A 61 -4.74 14.62 -5.24
C ARG A 61 -3.37 14.05 -4.89
N TYR A 62 -2.31 14.66 -5.41
CA TYR A 62 -0.93 14.27 -5.11
C TYR A 62 -0.61 14.47 -3.62
N ASP A 63 -0.88 15.65 -3.08
CA ASP A 63 -0.65 15.99 -1.68
C ASP A 63 -1.45 15.06 -0.76
N ARG A 64 -2.70 14.76 -1.12
CA ARG A 64 -3.53 13.81 -0.38
C ARG A 64 -2.95 12.41 -0.40
N PHE A 65 -2.48 11.94 -1.56
CA PHE A 65 -1.84 10.64 -1.68
C PHE A 65 -0.58 10.53 -0.80
N VAL A 66 0.29 11.55 -0.86
CA VAL A 66 1.51 11.60 -0.04
C VAL A 66 1.17 11.63 1.43
N TRP A 67 0.24 12.50 1.83
CA TRP A 67 -0.11 12.66 3.24
C TRP A 67 -0.78 11.41 3.83
N TRP A 68 -1.68 10.76 3.10
CA TRP A 68 -2.28 9.48 3.51
C TRP A 68 -1.32 8.30 3.52
N ARG A 69 -0.22 8.39 2.76
CA ARG A 69 0.90 7.45 2.87
C ARG A 69 1.63 7.66 4.19
N ARG A 70 1.87 8.91 4.58
CA ARG A 70 2.60 9.26 5.81
C ARG A 70 1.81 8.97 7.07
N ASP A 71 0.52 9.34 7.09
CA ASP A 71 -0.31 9.17 8.28
C ASP A 71 -0.84 7.72 8.48
N GLY A 72 -0.45 6.78 7.61
CA GLY A 72 -0.86 5.38 7.65
C GLY A 72 -2.31 5.10 7.21
N SER A 73 -3.02 6.05 6.59
CA SER A 73 -4.41 5.87 6.16
C SER A 73 -4.58 4.70 5.20
N TRP A 74 -3.65 4.50 4.27
CA TRP A 74 -3.69 3.35 3.35
C TRP A 74 -3.57 2.02 4.09
N ASN A 75 -2.71 1.94 5.10
CA ASN A 75 -2.53 0.72 5.92
C ASN A 75 -3.81 0.40 6.70
N ARG A 76 -4.44 1.42 7.30
CA ARG A 76 -5.74 1.27 7.99
C ARG A 76 -6.84 0.78 7.05
N MET A 77 -6.89 1.30 5.82
CA MET A 77 -7.85 0.84 4.81
C MET A 77 -7.59 -0.62 4.42
N LEU A 78 -6.34 -1.01 4.21
CA LEU A 78 -5.98 -2.38 3.87
C LEU A 78 -6.39 -3.35 5.00
N GLU A 79 -6.02 -3.05 6.24
CA GLU A 79 -6.38 -3.86 7.42
C GLU A 79 -7.91 -4.02 7.53
N ALA A 80 -8.65 -2.92 7.34
CA ALA A 80 -10.10 -2.95 7.37
C ALA A 80 -10.72 -3.86 6.30
N LEU A 81 -10.20 -3.81 5.07
CA LEU A 81 -10.64 -4.67 3.98
C LEU A 81 -10.33 -6.14 4.30
N GLN A 82 -9.15 -6.44 4.83
CA GLN A 82 -8.78 -7.81 5.24
C GLN A 82 -9.69 -8.35 6.34
N ILE A 83 -10.05 -7.53 7.34
CA ILE A 83 -11.00 -7.92 8.40
C ILE A 83 -12.38 -8.25 7.81
N VAL A 84 -12.85 -7.45 6.84
CA VAL A 84 -14.13 -7.70 6.17
C VAL A 84 -14.07 -8.95 5.29
N LEU A 85 -12.94 -9.23 4.65
CA LEU A 85 -12.75 -10.44 3.85
C LEU A 85 -12.68 -11.70 4.74
N ASP A 86 -11.96 -11.68 5.86
CA ASP A 86 -11.94 -12.79 6.82
C ASP A 86 -13.33 -13.05 7.42
N ALA A 87 -14.05 -11.99 7.82
CA ALA A 87 -15.40 -12.12 8.36
C ALA A 87 -16.39 -12.76 7.37
N ASN A 88 -16.18 -12.54 6.07
CA ASN A 88 -16.98 -13.13 4.99
C ASN A 88 -16.42 -14.48 4.49
N GLY A 89 -15.38 -15.03 5.12
CA GLY A 89 -14.76 -16.30 4.73
C GLY A 89 -14.05 -16.25 3.36
N LYS A 90 -13.69 -15.06 2.89
CA LYS A 90 -13.03 -14.84 1.58
C LYS A 90 -11.51 -14.80 1.65
N LEU A 91 -10.94 -14.67 2.84
CA LEU A 91 -9.50 -14.70 3.04
C LEU A 91 -9.06 -16.14 3.20
N ASP A 92 -8.17 -16.60 2.33
CA ASP A 92 -7.62 -17.94 2.42
C ASP A 92 -6.59 -18.01 3.56
N TRP A 93 -6.80 -18.97 4.45
CA TRP A 93 -5.90 -19.25 5.57
C TRP A 93 -5.25 -20.63 5.49
N GLU A 94 -5.49 -21.39 4.43
CA GLU A 94 -4.82 -22.65 4.19
C GLU A 94 -3.38 -22.40 3.77
N GLN A 95 -3.18 -21.54 2.77
CA GLN A 95 -1.86 -21.23 2.25
C GLN A 95 -1.69 -19.74 1.97
N TRP A 96 -0.57 -19.16 2.41
CA TRP A 96 -0.10 -17.86 1.94
C TRP A 96 1.14 -18.02 1.07
N ASN A 97 1.34 -17.08 0.15
CA ASN A 97 2.46 -17.06 -0.78
C ASN A 97 3.26 -15.78 -0.60
N ILE A 98 4.57 -15.90 -0.39
CA ILE A 98 5.51 -14.78 -0.34
C ILE A 98 6.42 -14.82 -1.56
N ASP A 99 6.63 -13.67 -2.18
CA ASP A 99 7.58 -13.52 -3.28
C ASP A 99 8.23 -12.13 -3.28
N GLY A 100 9.39 -12.03 -3.92
CA GLY A 100 10.18 -10.81 -4.04
C GLY A 100 10.37 -10.41 -5.49
N THR A 101 10.35 -9.12 -5.78
CA THR A 101 10.72 -8.59 -7.10
C THR A 101 11.65 -7.39 -6.98
N SER A 102 12.58 -7.26 -7.92
CA SER A 102 13.51 -6.13 -7.98
C SER A 102 13.04 -5.09 -9.00
N ILE A 103 12.88 -3.85 -8.54
CA ILE A 103 12.44 -2.71 -9.36
C ILE A 103 13.64 -1.79 -9.57
N ARG A 104 14.06 -1.64 -10.84
CA ARG A 104 15.18 -0.75 -11.19
C ARG A 104 14.78 0.70 -10.97
N ALA A 105 15.64 1.47 -10.32
CA ALA A 105 15.45 2.90 -10.18
C ALA A 105 15.56 3.59 -11.55
N THR A 106 14.60 4.44 -11.86
CA THR A 106 14.68 5.29 -13.06
C THR A 106 15.60 6.47 -12.80
N ARG A 107 16.07 7.16 -13.85
CA ARG A 107 16.89 8.37 -13.69
C ARG A 107 16.21 9.45 -12.84
N ALA A 108 14.87 9.48 -12.85
CA ALA A 108 14.07 10.43 -12.07
C ALA A 108 14.07 10.13 -10.56
N ALA A 109 14.59 8.98 -10.11
CA ALA A 109 14.78 8.70 -8.69
C ALA A 109 16.01 9.41 -8.10
N ALA A 110 16.88 9.98 -8.93
CA ALA A 110 18.05 10.72 -8.47
C ALA A 110 17.68 12.17 -8.08
N GLY A 111 18.39 12.73 -7.09
CA GLY A 111 18.28 14.14 -6.72
C GLY A 111 17.18 14.49 -5.72
N ALA A 112 16.61 13.49 -5.02
CA ALA A 112 15.76 13.75 -3.86
C ALA A 112 16.56 14.53 -2.80
N ARG A 113 15.92 15.52 -2.17
CA ARG A 113 16.57 16.31 -1.12
C ARG A 113 16.77 15.46 0.13
N ALA A 114 17.94 15.57 0.75
CA ALA A 114 18.27 14.85 1.98
C ALA A 114 17.66 15.47 3.24
N ASP A 115 17.08 16.66 3.15
CA ASP A 115 16.54 17.46 4.26
C ASP A 115 15.06 17.18 4.59
N GLY A 116 14.47 16.13 4.01
CA GLY A 116 13.07 15.77 4.16
C GLY A 116 12.84 14.35 4.69
N GLN A 117 13.72 13.86 5.58
CA GLN A 117 13.57 12.54 6.20
C GLN A 117 12.23 12.48 6.96
N ASP A 118 11.43 11.49 6.57
CA ASP A 118 10.26 11.02 7.30
C ASP A 118 10.77 9.97 8.30
N ASP A 119 10.35 10.02 9.56
CA ASP A 119 10.87 9.10 10.60
C ASP A 119 10.63 7.62 10.22
N ASP A 120 9.58 7.36 9.43
CA ASP A 120 9.20 6.04 8.94
C ASP A 120 9.84 5.66 7.59
N GLU A 121 10.55 6.58 6.92
CA GLU A 121 11.21 6.32 5.64
C GLU A 121 12.65 5.83 5.86
N PRO A 122 13.07 4.71 5.25
CA PRO A 122 14.43 4.23 5.39
C PRO A 122 15.45 5.30 4.99
N ALA A 123 16.57 5.40 5.70
CA ALA A 123 17.61 6.41 5.44
C ALA A 123 18.15 6.38 4.00
N ASP A 124 17.99 5.26 3.32
CA ASP A 124 18.38 5.00 1.95
C ASP A 124 17.22 5.03 0.94
N HIS A 125 16.00 5.38 1.38
CA HIS A 125 14.78 5.38 0.57
C HIS A 125 14.45 4.02 -0.06
N ALA A 126 14.89 2.92 0.57
CA ALA A 126 14.88 1.57 0.01
C ALA A 126 15.62 1.44 -1.34
N LEU A 127 16.60 2.31 -1.62
CA LEU A 127 17.42 2.29 -2.82
C LEU A 127 18.81 1.73 -2.52
N GLY A 128 19.20 0.73 -3.30
CA GLY A 128 20.48 0.06 -3.15
C GLY A 128 21.11 -0.31 -4.49
N ARG A 129 22.44 -0.47 -4.51
CA ARG A 129 23.17 -0.87 -5.73
C ARG A 129 23.08 -2.38 -5.92
N ALA A 130 22.48 -2.80 -7.03
CA ALA A 130 22.42 -4.19 -7.48
C ALA A 130 23.00 -4.31 -8.90
N VAL A 131 22.91 -5.51 -9.49
CA VAL A 131 23.28 -5.75 -10.88
C VAL A 131 22.40 -4.87 -11.78
N GLY A 132 23.03 -3.97 -12.55
CA GLY A 132 22.31 -2.98 -13.37
C GLY A 132 22.09 -1.61 -12.70
N GLY A 133 22.63 -1.35 -11.52
CA GLY A 133 22.62 -0.03 -10.88
C GLY A 133 21.68 0.04 -9.67
N PHE A 134 21.14 1.23 -9.39
CA PHE A 134 20.24 1.42 -8.24
C PHE A 134 18.90 0.72 -8.46
N SER A 135 18.41 0.05 -7.42
CA SER A 135 17.14 -0.67 -7.40
C SER A 135 16.58 -0.80 -5.98
N THR A 136 15.30 -1.14 -5.91
CA THR A 136 14.54 -1.46 -4.70
C THR A 136 14.01 -2.89 -4.84
N LYS A 137 13.94 -3.62 -3.73
CA LYS A 137 13.22 -4.89 -3.67
C LYS A 137 11.87 -4.71 -3.01
N LEU A 138 10.84 -5.27 -3.62
CA LEU A 138 9.49 -5.37 -3.08
C LEU A 138 9.27 -6.82 -2.66
N HIS A 139 9.05 -7.03 -1.37
CA HIS A 139 8.62 -8.30 -0.79
C HIS A 139 7.11 -8.21 -0.59
N LEU A 140 6.35 -9.11 -1.20
CA LEU A 140 4.90 -9.13 -1.13
C LEU A 140 4.45 -10.49 -0.62
N ILE A 141 3.52 -10.47 0.35
CA ILE A 141 2.82 -11.66 0.81
C ILE A 141 1.34 -11.54 0.50
N SER A 142 0.77 -12.63 0.01
CA SER A 142 -0.63 -12.73 -0.39
C SER A 142 -1.25 -14.02 0.12
N ASP A 143 -2.58 -14.07 0.18
CA ASP A 143 -3.29 -15.32 0.42
C ASP A 143 -3.24 -16.26 -0.81
N GLY A 144 -3.82 -17.46 -0.70
CA GLY A 144 -3.89 -18.43 -1.80
C GLY A 144 -4.67 -17.95 -3.03
N ASN A 145 -5.47 -16.88 -2.90
CA ASN A 145 -6.23 -16.26 -3.99
C ASN A 145 -5.53 -15.02 -4.58
N GLY A 146 -4.33 -14.67 -4.10
CA GLY A 146 -3.59 -13.49 -4.53
C GLY A 146 -4.06 -12.18 -3.89
N LEU A 147 -4.83 -12.23 -2.79
CA LEU A 147 -5.17 -11.03 -2.02
C LEU A 147 -3.94 -10.56 -1.24
N PRO A 148 -3.50 -9.30 -1.41
CA PRO A 148 -2.32 -8.80 -0.72
C PRO A 148 -2.56 -8.67 0.78
N LEU A 149 -1.65 -9.22 1.57
CA LEU A 149 -1.69 -9.20 3.03
C LEU A 149 -0.75 -8.14 3.61
N ASN A 150 0.48 -8.10 3.11
CA ASN A 150 1.46 -7.09 3.49
C ASN A 150 2.52 -6.92 2.40
N ALA A 151 3.23 -5.79 2.42
CA ALA A 151 4.35 -5.53 1.54
C ALA A 151 5.47 -4.78 2.28
N THR A 152 6.72 -5.16 2.02
CA THR A 152 7.91 -4.52 2.60
C THR A 152 8.86 -4.11 1.47
N LEU A 153 9.43 -2.92 1.57
CA LEU A 153 10.44 -2.42 0.63
C LEU A 153 11.82 -2.45 1.27
N THR A 154 12.81 -2.88 0.50
CA THR A 154 14.22 -2.91 0.93
C THR A 154 15.16 -2.48 -0.19
N LYS A 155 16.42 -2.26 0.16
CA LYS A 155 17.51 -2.02 -0.80
C LYS A 155 17.59 -3.13 -1.84
N GLY A 156 17.92 -2.77 -3.08
CA GLY A 156 18.07 -3.71 -4.19
C GLY A 156 18.97 -4.93 -3.94
N GLN A 157 20.00 -4.82 -3.10
CA GLN A 157 20.91 -5.92 -2.74
C GLN A 157 20.50 -6.70 -1.48
N ALA A 158 19.38 -6.37 -0.84
CA ALA A 158 18.92 -7.07 0.35
C ALA A 158 18.62 -8.55 0.04
N HIS A 159 19.00 -9.44 0.95
CA HIS A 159 18.71 -10.86 0.83
C HIS A 159 17.26 -11.13 1.24
N GLU A 160 16.47 -11.82 0.39
CA GLU A 160 15.06 -12.14 0.68
C GLU A 160 14.90 -12.90 2.00
N SER A 161 15.83 -13.82 2.31
CA SER A 161 15.83 -14.62 3.55
C SER A 161 15.84 -13.80 4.84
N THR A 162 16.34 -12.57 4.78
CA THR A 162 16.34 -11.65 5.94
C THR A 162 15.06 -10.84 6.07
N GLN A 163 14.18 -10.91 5.07
CA GLN A 163 12.98 -10.07 4.96
C GLN A 163 11.69 -10.86 5.15
N PHE A 164 11.79 -12.19 5.32
CA PHE A 164 10.65 -13.05 5.58
C PHE A 164 9.84 -12.59 6.79
N GLU A 165 10.46 -12.54 7.97
CA GLU A 165 9.81 -12.15 9.22
C GLU A 165 9.27 -10.72 9.15
N ALA A 166 10.06 -9.79 8.61
CA ALA A 166 9.67 -8.39 8.44
C ALA A 166 8.44 -8.22 7.53
N THR A 167 8.18 -9.17 6.62
CA THR A 167 7.04 -9.13 5.71
C THR A 167 5.83 -9.88 6.29
N VAL A 168 6.04 -10.96 7.05
CA VAL A 168 4.97 -11.83 7.56
C VAL A 168 4.45 -11.41 8.93
N GLU A 169 5.33 -11.10 9.88
CA GLU A 169 4.98 -10.83 11.29
C GLU A 169 4.02 -9.64 11.49
N PRO A 170 4.09 -8.56 10.68
CA PRO A 170 3.13 -7.45 10.82
C PRO A 170 1.67 -7.83 10.51
N ILE A 171 1.41 -8.99 9.90
CA ILE A 171 0.05 -9.38 9.52
C ILE A 171 -0.75 -9.80 10.76
N VAL A 172 -1.69 -8.94 11.14
CA VAL A 172 -2.56 -9.16 12.30
C VAL A 172 -4.01 -8.91 11.90
N ILE A 173 -4.80 -9.98 11.73
CA ILE A 173 -6.22 -9.85 11.38
C ILE A 173 -7.07 -10.13 12.62
N LYS A 174 -7.73 -9.08 13.13
CA LYS A 174 -8.62 -9.14 14.30
C LYS A 174 -10.03 -9.54 13.89
N ARG A 175 -10.56 -10.63 14.44
CA ARG A 175 -11.96 -11.06 14.21
C ARG A 175 -12.93 -10.24 15.05
N ARG A 176 -13.77 -9.45 14.37
CA ARG A 176 -14.80 -8.58 14.99
C ARG A 176 -15.69 -9.29 16.02
N ARG A 177 -16.04 -10.56 15.80
CA ARG A 177 -17.03 -11.28 16.64
C ARG A 177 -16.44 -11.93 17.89
N THR A 178 -15.16 -12.30 17.88
CA THR A 178 -14.59 -13.20 18.89
C THR A 178 -13.37 -12.64 19.61
N ASN A 179 -12.91 -11.42 19.27
CA ASN A 179 -11.61 -10.86 19.68
C ASN A 179 -10.42 -11.80 19.45
N ARG A 180 -10.61 -12.88 18.67
CA ARG A 180 -9.52 -13.78 18.30
C ARG A 180 -8.67 -13.12 17.24
N ILE A 181 -7.37 -13.16 17.46
CA ILE A 181 -6.37 -12.69 16.50
C ILE A 181 -5.90 -13.91 15.72
N ARG A 182 -5.83 -13.79 14.40
CA ARG A 182 -5.15 -14.77 13.57
C ARG A 182 -4.01 -14.09 12.82
N ARG A 183 -2.82 -14.68 12.91
CA ARG A 183 -1.56 -14.11 12.38
C ARG A 183 -0.93 -14.94 11.28
N HIS A 184 -1.15 -16.26 11.28
CA HIS A 184 -0.49 -17.17 10.37
C HIS A 184 -1.48 -18.10 9.66
N PRO A 185 -1.17 -18.50 8.41
CA PRO A 185 -1.88 -19.53 7.67
C PRO A 185 -1.50 -20.92 8.20
N LYS A 186 -2.12 -21.98 7.70
CA LYS A 186 -1.67 -23.35 7.99
C LYS A 186 -0.36 -23.68 7.28
N ARG A 187 -0.15 -23.12 6.10
CA ARG A 187 1.02 -23.33 5.25
C ARG A 187 1.48 -22.01 4.66
N LEU A 188 2.78 -21.91 4.43
CA LEU A 188 3.36 -20.80 3.73
C LEU A 188 4.25 -21.34 2.62
N ALA A 189 4.10 -20.77 1.43
CA ALA A 189 4.92 -21.08 0.26
C ALA A 189 5.72 -19.84 -0.14
N GLY A 190 6.95 -20.07 -0.57
CA GLY A 190 7.85 -19.06 -1.09
C GLY A 190 9.00 -19.76 -1.81
N ASP A 191 9.81 -18.99 -2.53
CA ASP A 191 11.07 -19.50 -3.07
C ASP A 191 12.04 -19.84 -1.93
N ARG A 192 12.97 -20.77 -2.18
CA ARG A 192 14.02 -21.18 -1.23
C ARG A 192 14.95 -20.04 -0.82
N ALA A 193 14.96 -18.94 -1.57
CA ALA A 193 15.70 -17.73 -1.24
C ALA A 193 15.10 -16.96 -0.05
N TYR A 194 13.83 -17.22 0.31
CA TYR A 194 13.18 -16.75 1.54
C TYR A 194 13.44 -17.66 2.74
#